data_AF-A0A7W9NGM1-F1
#
_entry.id   AF-A0A7W9NGM1-F1
#
_cell.length_a   1.000
_cell.length_b   1.000
_cell.length_c   1.000
_cell.angle_alpha   90.00
_cell.angle_beta   90.00
_cell.angle_gamma   90.00
#
_symmetry.space_group_name_H-M   'P 1'
#
loop_
_entity.id
_entity.type
_entity.pdbx_description
1 polymer ?
#
loop_
_entity_poly.entity_id
_entity_poly.type
_entity_poly.pdbx_seq_one_letter_code
_entity_poly.pdbx_strand_id
1 'polypeptide(L)'
;MTGNPDDGSRQRTDDGQAPDMHDAMDPWLDAVNVAAELAAEEQDRSGPPTREPVRHDDPVALMLGLVPDPGVLVDGRKLAAARKRSRLDLRQLVTRLNARGWEVTMQEAFKWELGRPALAPALITAIAEELSVGDDALLTAVQPTGGMDDLFDDQRIQAFLSDWAAEAGVQPAVLRQRASSTLADAAHRNRTGGSVEALLGVLRQFRSIPGFLDRS
;
A
#
# COMPACT_ATOMS: atom_id res chain seq x y z
N MET A 1 -69.25 22.33 62.05
CA MET A 1 -69.27 21.20 61.08
C MET A 1 -68.36 21.58 59.94
N THR A 2 -67.11 21.06 59.98
CA THR A 2 -66.50 20.20 58.92
C THR A 2 -66.17 21.01 57.66
N GLY A 3 -64.93 21.38 57.33
CA GLY A 3 -63.64 20.69 57.45
C GLY A 3 -63.23 20.18 56.06
N ASN A 4 -62.28 20.83 55.38
CA ASN A 4 -61.01 20.25 54.90
C ASN A 4 -60.10 21.31 54.21
N PRO A 5 -58.76 21.14 54.21
CA PRO A 5 -57.73 22.12 53.84
C PRO A 5 -56.95 21.76 52.55
N ASP A 6 -55.90 22.56 52.29
CA ASP A 6 -54.65 22.26 51.55
C ASP A 6 -54.68 22.01 50.03
N ASP A 7 -53.88 22.79 49.30
CA ASP A 7 -52.64 22.32 48.64
C ASP A 7 -52.29 23.14 47.36
N GLY A 8 -51.08 23.69 47.37
CA GLY A 8 -50.15 23.64 46.24
C GLY A 8 -50.59 24.19 44.88
N SER A 9 -50.16 25.41 44.56
CA SER A 9 -49.87 25.78 43.17
C SER A 9 -48.44 26.29 43.06
N ARG A 10 -47.57 25.32 42.81
CA ARG A 10 -46.15 25.42 42.50
C ARG A 10 -45.91 26.43 41.39
N GLN A 11 -44.95 27.33 41.62
CA GLN A 11 -44.21 28.01 40.57
C GLN A 11 -43.66 26.94 39.62
N ARG A 12 -44.16 26.92 38.39
CA ARG A 12 -43.61 26.11 37.31
C ARG A 12 -42.36 26.84 36.84
N THR A 13 -41.21 26.30 37.22
CA THR A 13 -39.91 26.67 36.68
C THR A 13 -39.94 26.52 35.18
N ASP A 14 -39.43 27.55 34.52
CA ASP A 14 -39.03 27.64 33.12
C ASP A 14 -38.23 26.39 32.73
N ASP A 15 -38.85 25.51 31.94
CA ASP A 15 -38.19 24.34 31.37
C ASP A 15 -37.22 24.86 30.30
N GLY A 16 -35.94 24.77 30.61
CA GLY A 16 -34.85 24.99 29.67
C GLY A 16 -35.03 24.14 28.42
N GLN A 17 -35.49 24.77 27.35
CA GLN A 17 -35.41 24.23 26.00
C GLN A 17 -33.92 24.12 25.66
N ALA A 18 -33.39 22.89 25.67
CA ALA A 18 -32.04 22.64 25.18
C ALA A 18 -31.96 23.16 23.72
N PRO A 19 -30.90 23.91 23.35
CA PRO A 19 -30.74 24.36 21.97
C PRO A 19 -30.73 23.14 21.05
N ASP A 20 -31.53 23.21 20.00
CA ASP A 20 -31.62 22.14 19.01
C ASP A 20 -30.20 21.87 18.48
N MET A 21 -29.78 20.61 18.55
CA MET A 21 -28.43 20.18 18.18
C MET A 21 -28.13 20.51 16.72
N HIS A 22 -29.17 20.62 15.88
CA HIS A 22 -29.06 21.08 14.50
C HIS A 22 -28.61 22.55 14.40
N ASP A 23 -29.22 23.46 15.18
CA ASP A 23 -28.82 24.89 15.19
C ASP A 23 -27.41 25.11 15.75
N ALA A 24 -26.94 24.22 16.64
CA ALA A 24 -25.58 24.26 17.16
C ALA A 24 -24.52 23.74 16.18
N MET A 25 -24.93 22.92 15.20
CA MET A 25 -24.04 22.29 14.22
C MET A 25 -23.91 23.07 12.92
N ASP A 26 -24.87 23.93 12.58
CA ASP A 26 -24.85 24.74 11.36
C ASP A 26 -23.59 25.60 11.20
N PRO A 27 -23.08 26.32 12.23
CA PRO A 27 -21.87 27.12 12.10
C PRO A 27 -20.62 26.26 11.83
N TRP A 28 -20.63 25.01 12.27
CA TRP A 28 -19.52 24.08 12.06
C TRP A 28 -19.56 23.46 10.66
N LEU A 29 -20.75 23.15 10.13
CA LEU A 29 -20.92 22.66 8.77
C LEU A 29 -20.52 23.72 7.73
N ASP A 30 -20.87 24.99 7.97
CA ASP A 30 -20.43 26.10 7.13
C ASP A 30 -18.91 26.27 7.16
N ALA A 31 -18.29 26.16 8.34
CA ALA A 31 -16.84 26.22 8.46
C ALA A 31 -16.13 25.06 7.71
N VAL A 32 -16.72 23.85 7.72
CA VAL A 32 -16.20 22.69 6.98
C VAL A 32 -16.34 22.89 5.47
N ASN A 33 -17.46 23.45 5.00
CA ASN A 33 -17.68 23.73 3.58
C ASN A 33 -16.70 24.81 3.07
N VAL A 34 -16.49 25.88 3.84
CA VAL A 34 -15.50 26.92 3.51
C VAL A 34 -14.08 26.36 3.51
N ALA A 35 -13.74 25.51 4.47
CA ALA A 35 -12.43 24.83 4.49
C ALA A 35 -12.25 23.89 3.28
N ALA A 36 -13.32 23.24 2.83
CA ALA A 36 -13.31 22.39 1.63
C ALA A 36 -13.16 23.22 0.34
N GLU A 37 -13.80 24.38 0.25
CA GLU A 37 -13.62 25.30 -0.89
C GLU A 37 -12.19 25.87 -0.93
N LEU A 38 -11.63 26.29 0.22
CA LEU A 38 -10.25 26.77 0.29
C LEU A 38 -9.25 25.67 -0.06
N ALA A 39 -9.48 24.42 0.38
CA ALA A 39 -8.66 23.28 0.01
C ALA A 39 -8.74 22.98 -1.50
N ALA A 40 -9.93 23.10 -2.10
CA ALA A 40 -10.11 22.94 -3.54
C ALA A 40 -9.41 24.03 -4.36
N GLU A 41 -9.44 25.29 -3.89
CA GLU A 41 -8.73 26.42 -4.52
C GLU A 41 -7.21 26.30 -4.41
N GLU A 42 -6.70 25.74 -3.31
CA GLU A 42 -5.27 25.52 -3.10
C GLU A 42 -4.76 24.33 -3.93
N GLN A 43 -5.61 23.34 -4.20
CA GLN A 43 -5.36 22.25 -5.13
C GLN A 43 -5.35 22.69 -6.61
N ASP A 44 -6.06 23.77 -6.97
CA ASP A 44 -6.09 24.28 -8.35
C ASP A 44 -4.84 25.14 -8.69
N ARG A 45 -4.17 25.71 -7.67
CA ARG A 45 -2.90 26.45 -7.86
C ARG A 45 -1.68 25.54 -8.01
N SER A 46 -1.79 24.30 -7.54
CA SER A 46 -0.77 23.28 -7.76
C SER A 46 -1.26 22.39 -8.90
N GLY A 47 -0.78 22.63 -10.12
CA GLY A 47 -1.05 21.74 -11.26
C GLY A 47 -0.85 20.26 -10.86
N PRO A 48 -1.51 19.31 -11.54
CA PRO A 48 -1.50 17.90 -11.13
C PRO A 48 -0.06 17.47 -10.87
N PRO A 49 0.24 16.86 -9.70
CA PRO A 49 1.60 16.45 -9.41
C PRO A 49 2.08 15.62 -10.58
N THR A 50 3.10 16.10 -11.30
CA THR A 50 3.75 15.34 -12.36
C THR A 50 4.33 14.12 -11.68
N ARG A 51 3.62 12.99 -11.76
CA ARG A 51 4.10 11.70 -11.27
C ARG A 51 5.29 11.34 -12.14
N GLU A 52 6.50 11.63 -11.65
CA GLU A 52 7.70 11.17 -12.33
C GLU A 52 7.64 9.63 -12.44
N PRO A 53 7.87 9.06 -13.64
CA PRO A 53 7.90 7.63 -13.80
C PRO A 53 8.93 7.04 -12.85
N VAL A 54 8.50 6.03 -12.09
CA VAL A 54 9.34 5.33 -11.12
C VAL A 54 10.56 4.77 -11.85
N ARG A 55 11.76 5.16 -11.38
CA ARG A 55 13.00 4.74 -12.04
C ARG A 55 13.23 3.25 -11.82
N HIS A 56 13.70 2.54 -12.85
CA HIS A 56 13.97 1.11 -12.78
C HIS A 56 15.09 0.74 -11.79
N ASP A 57 15.95 1.70 -11.45
CA ASP A 57 17.04 1.59 -10.47
C ASP A 57 16.65 2.08 -9.07
N ASP A 58 15.39 2.50 -8.85
CA ASP A 58 14.94 2.96 -7.54
C ASP A 58 14.82 1.76 -6.56
N PRO A 59 15.63 1.73 -5.48
CA PRO A 59 15.61 0.63 -4.52
C PRO A 59 14.28 0.51 -3.78
N VAL A 60 13.58 1.62 -3.53
CA VAL A 60 12.25 1.61 -2.90
C VAL A 60 11.23 1.05 -3.87
N ALA A 61 11.31 1.39 -5.16
CA ALA A 61 10.43 0.82 -6.19
C ALA A 61 10.61 -0.69 -6.38
N LEU A 62 11.85 -1.17 -6.33
CA LEU A 62 12.18 -2.59 -6.36
C LEU A 62 11.63 -3.31 -5.12
N MET A 63 11.77 -2.71 -3.93
CA MET A 63 11.19 -3.25 -2.69
C MET A 63 9.66 -3.23 -2.72
N LEU A 64 9.08 -2.18 -3.31
CA LEU A 64 7.65 -2.03 -3.49
C LEU A 64 7.10 -2.82 -4.69
N GLY A 65 7.92 -3.64 -5.37
CA GLY A 65 7.48 -4.46 -6.49
C GLY A 65 6.85 -3.66 -7.62
N LEU A 66 7.18 -2.38 -7.74
CA LEU A 66 6.64 -1.46 -8.75
C LEU A 66 7.39 -1.58 -10.08
N VAL A 67 8.56 -2.22 -10.07
CA VAL A 67 9.36 -2.48 -11.27
C VAL A 67 9.02 -3.87 -11.82
N PRO A 68 8.68 -3.99 -13.11
CA PRO A 68 8.49 -5.30 -13.75
C PRO A 68 9.76 -6.14 -13.70
N ASP A 69 9.62 -7.39 -13.25
CA ASP A 69 10.69 -8.39 -13.28
C ASP A 69 10.53 -9.28 -14.53
N PRO A 70 11.48 -9.26 -15.49
CA PRO A 70 11.41 -10.11 -16.67
C PRO A 70 11.46 -11.62 -16.36
N GLY A 71 11.91 -12.01 -15.17
CA GLY A 71 11.87 -13.39 -14.67
C GLY A 71 10.47 -13.85 -14.22
N VAL A 72 9.56 -12.91 -13.95
CA VAL A 72 8.21 -13.18 -13.45
C VAL A 72 7.18 -12.82 -14.52
N LEU A 73 6.79 -13.83 -15.31
CA LEU A 73 5.83 -13.66 -16.40
C LEU A 73 4.43 -14.13 -16.00
N VAL A 74 3.43 -13.29 -16.22
CA VAL A 74 2.02 -13.67 -16.09
C VAL A 74 1.62 -14.52 -17.28
N ASP A 75 0.90 -15.62 -17.04
CA ASP A 75 0.27 -16.41 -18.11
C ASP A 75 -1.10 -15.79 -18.44
N GLY A 76 -1.20 -15.14 -19.60
CA GLY A 76 -2.42 -14.48 -20.05
C GLY A 76 -3.64 -15.38 -20.10
N ARG A 77 -3.47 -16.69 -20.36
CA ARG A 77 -4.58 -17.65 -20.36
C ARG A 77 -5.05 -17.96 -18.95
N LYS A 78 -4.13 -18.09 -18.00
CA LYS A 78 -4.48 -18.27 -16.58
C LYS A 78 -5.16 -17.03 -16.03
N LEU A 79 -4.68 -15.84 -16.40
CA LEU A 79 -5.31 -14.56 -16.06
C LEU A 79 -6.76 -14.50 -16.59
N ALA A 80 -6.96 -14.73 -17.88
CA ALA A 80 -8.29 -14.73 -18.48
C ALA A 80 -9.22 -15.78 -17.83
N ALA A 81 -8.70 -16.96 -17.51
CA ALA A 81 -9.45 -18.02 -16.83
C ALA A 81 -9.80 -17.65 -15.37
N ALA A 82 -8.87 -17.05 -14.63
CA ALA A 82 -9.11 -16.57 -13.26
C ALA A 82 -10.15 -15.45 -13.23
N ARG A 83 -10.06 -14.49 -14.15
CA ARG A 83 -11.05 -13.43 -14.30
C ARG A 83 -12.44 -13.96 -14.60
N LYS A 84 -12.56 -14.86 -15.58
CA LYS A 84 -13.86 -15.50 -15.93
C LYS A 84 -14.45 -16.28 -14.75
N ARG A 85 -13.63 -17.02 -13.99
CA ARG A 85 -14.07 -17.73 -12.78
C ARG A 85 -14.58 -16.78 -11.70
N SER A 86 -13.97 -15.61 -11.59
CA SER A 86 -14.36 -14.53 -10.68
C SER A 86 -15.58 -13.73 -11.16
N ARG A 87 -16.14 -14.08 -12.34
CA ARG A 87 -17.29 -13.42 -12.96
C ARG A 87 -17.09 -11.92 -13.18
N LEU A 88 -15.85 -11.48 -13.34
CA LEU A 88 -15.52 -10.10 -13.70
C LEU A 88 -15.37 -9.97 -15.21
N ASP A 89 -15.94 -8.91 -15.78
CA ASP A 89 -15.56 -8.49 -17.12
C ASP A 89 -14.21 -7.75 -17.09
N LEU A 90 -13.58 -7.60 -18.25
CA LEU A 90 -12.26 -6.98 -18.34
C LEU A 90 -12.30 -5.48 -17.95
N ARG A 91 -13.43 -4.81 -18.19
CA ARG A 91 -13.62 -3.39 -17.88
C ARG A 91 -13.72 -3.16 -16.38
N GLN A 92 -14.46 -4.02 -15.69
CA GLN A 92 -14.59 -4.03 -14.24
C GLN A 92 -13.24 -4.24 -13.58
N LEU A 93 -12.42 -5.19 -14.07
CA LEU A 93 -11.07 -5.39 -13.55
C LEU A 93 -10.24 -4.11 -13.69
N VAL A 94 -10.22 -3.49 -14.87
CA VAL A 94 -9.50 -2.23 -15.11
C VAL A 94 -10.01 -1.11 -14.21
N THR A 95 -11.33 -0.94 -14.09
CA THR A 95 -11.93 0.07 -13.21
C THR A 95 -11.51 -0.10 -11.76
N ARG A 96 -11.45 -1.34 -11.27
CA ARG A 96 -11.04 -1.62 -9.88
C ARG A 96 -9.54 -1.38 -9.67
N LEU A 97 -8.69 -1.77 -10.62
CA LEU A 97 -7.27 -1.46 -10.56
C LEU A 97 -7.02 0.06 -10.58
N ASN A 98 -7.74 0.80 -11.42
CA ASN A 98 -7.67 2.26 -11.48
C ASN A 98 -8.16 2.93 -10.19
N ALA A 99 -9.23 2.41 -9.57
CA ALA A 99 -9.68 2.87 -8.26
C ALA A 99 -8.63 2.66 -7.15
N ARG A 100 -7.73 1.69 -7.33
CA ARG A 100 -6.59 1.41 -6.44
C ARG A 100 -5.32 2.21 -6.80
N GLY A 101 -5.43 3.14 -7.75
CA GLY A 101 -4.34 4.03 -8.15
C GLY A 101 -3.42 3.47 -9.23
N TRP A 102 -3.72 2.29 -9.80
CA TRP A 102 -2.97 1.77 -10.94
C TRP A 102 -3.46 2.42 -12.23
N GLU A 103 -2.57 2.95 -13.06
CA GLU A 103 -2.98 3.50 -14.36
C GLU A 103 -2.96 2.39 -15.41
N VAL A 104 -4.11 1.73 -15.61
CA VAL A 104 -4.26 0.63 -16.56
C VAL A 104 -5.30 0.98 -17.61
N THR A 105 -4.94 0.78 -18.88
CA THR A 105 -5.88 0.89 -19.99
C THR A 105 -6.51 -0.44 -20.35
N MET A 106 -7.71 -0.40 -20.95
CA MET A 106 -8.37 -1.59 -21.49
C MET A 106 -7.51 -2.31 -22.55
N GLN A 107 -6.75 -1.56 -23.34
CA GLN A 107 -5.89 -2.13 -24.37
C GLN A 107 -4.71 -2.90 -23.76
N GLU A 108 -4.11 -2.39 -22.69
CA GLU A 108 -3.04 -3.08 -21.95
C GLU A 108 -3.58 -4.35 -21.30
N ALA A 109 -4.68 -4.25 -20.57
CA ALA A 109 -5.30 -5.40 -19.91
C ALA A 109 -5.68 -6.50 -20.92
N PHE A 110 -6.16 -6.12 -22.10
CA PHE A 110 -6.43 -7.08 -23.18
C PHE A 110 -5.15 -7.73 -23.73
N LYS A 111 -4.08 -6.95 -23.92
CA LYS A 111 -2.76 -7.50 -24.32
C LYS A 111 -2.22 -8.50 -23.30
N TRP A 112 -2.48 -8.29 -22.01
CA TRP A 112 -2.05 -9.22 -20.96
C TRP A 112 -2.69 -10.60 -21.14
N GLU A 113 -4.00 -10.66 -21.39
CA GLU A 113 -4.72 -11.93 -21.59
C GLU A 113 -4.26 -12.69 -22.85
N LEU A 114 -3.73 -11.98 -23.85
CA LEU A 114 -3.27 -12.57 -25.10
C LEU A 114 -1.83 -13.08 -25.07
N GLY A 115 -1.05 -12.69 -24.06
CA GLY A 115 0.41 -12.85 -24.07
C GLY A 115 0.99 -13.41 -22.78
N ARG A 116 2.26 -13.08 -22.57
CA ARG A 116 3.01 -13.35 -21.34
C ARG A 116 3.71 -12.07 -20.87
N PRO A 117 2.96 -11.09 -20.36
CA PRO A 117 3.56 -9.82 -19.97
C PRO A 117 4.44 -10.01 -18.73
N ALA A 118 5.57 -9.32 -18.71
CA ALA A 118 6.28 -9.03 -17.47
C ALA A 118 5.56 -7.86 -16.79
N LEU A 119 4.89 -8.13 -15.68
CA LEU A 119 4.19 -7.12 -14.88
C LEU A 119 4.95 -6.86 -13.59
N ALA A 120 4.77 -5.66 -13.06
CA ALA A 120 5.25 -5.31 -11.72
C ALA A 120 4.64 -6.29 -10.69
N PRO A 121 5.43 -6.91 -9.79
CA PRO A 121 4.91 -7.82 -8.78
C PRO A 121 3.76 -7.26 -7.96
N ALA A 122 3.80 -5.98 -7.58
CA ALA A 122 2.71 -5.31 -6.88
C ALA A 122 1.41 -5.27 -7.70
N LEU A 123 1.53 -5.09 -9.03
CA LEU A 123 0.38 -5.15 -9.94
C LEU A 123 -0.15 -6.59 -10.07
N ILE A 124 0.72 -7.59 -10.06
CA ILE A 124 0.31 -9.01 -10.07
C ILE A 124 -0.49 -9.33 -8.80
N THR A 125 0.00 -8.90 -7.64
CA THR A 125 -0.72 -9.07 -6.35
C THR A 125 -2.05 -8.33 -6.36
N ALA A 126 -2.09 -7.08 -6.84
CA ALA A 126 -3.34 -6.35 -6.94
C ALA A 126 -4.36 -7.06 -7.85
N ILE A 127 -3.92 -7.61 -8.99
CA ILE A 127 -4.77 -8.42 -9.87
C ILE A 127 -5.23 -9.68 -9.15
N ALA A 128 -4.34 -10.40 -8.47
CA ALA A 128 -4.66 -11.63 -7.76
C ALA A 128 -5.71 -11.41 -6.67
N GLU A 129 -5.59 -10.31 -5.91
CA GLU A 129 -6.57 -9.89 -4.90
C GLU A 129 -7.94 -9.57 -5.52
N GLU A 130 -7.99 -8.80 -6.60
CA GLU A 130 -9.25 -8.49 -7.31
C GLU A 130 -9.94 -9.75 -7.86
N LEU A 131 -9.14 -10.77 -8.19
CA LEU A 131 -9.61 -12.05 -8.68
C LEU A 131 -9.77 -13.11 -7.57
N SER A 132 -9.46 -12.77 -6.31
CA SER A 132 -9.50 -13.70 -5.17
C SER A 132 -8.76 -15.03 -5.43
N VAL A 133 -7.59 -14.94 -6.08
CA VAL A 133 -6.68 -16.08 -6.33
C VAL A 133 -5.31 -15.79 -5.72
N GLY A 134 -4.51 -16.83 -5.50
CA GLY A 134 -3.09 -16.64 -5.19
C GLY A 134 -2.29 -16.25 -6.44
N ASP A 135 -1.24 -15.44 -6.27
CA ASP A 135 -0.36 -14.94 -7.34
C ASP A 135 0.15 -16.07 -8.25
N ASP A 136 0.55 -17.21 -7.68
CA ASP A 136 1.05 -18.40 -8.39
C ASP A 136 0.04 -18.97 -9.41
N ALA A 137 -1.25 -18.72 -9.19
CA ALA A 137 -2.31 -19.12 -10.11
C ALA A 137 -2.32 -18.29 -11.39
N LEU A 138 -1.66 -17.13 -11.41
CA LEU A 138 -1.56 -16.23 -12.56
C LEU A 138 -0.21 -16.36 -13.28
N LEU A 139 0.83 -16.85 -12.61
CA LEU A 139 2.17 -16.91 -13.17
C LEU A 139 2.37 -18.10 -14.12
N THR A 140 3.26 -17.93 -15.10
CA THR A 140 3.88 -19.06 -15.81
C THR A 140 4.71 -19.84 -14.78
N ALA A 141 4.76 -21.17 -14.83
CA ALA A 141 5.50 -21.97 -13.83
C ALA A 141 6.92 -21.41 -13.62
N VAL A 142 7.13 -20.81 -12.45
CA VAL A 142 8.34 -20.09 -12.08
C VAL A 142 9.38 -21.14 -11.70
N GLN A 143 10.55 -21.11 -12.33
CA GLN A 143 11.74 -21.76 -11.77
C GLN A 143 11.96 -21.10 -10.41
N PRO A 144 12.15 -21.86 -9.30
CA PRO A 144 12.35 -21.25 -8.00
C PRO A 144 13.58 -20.36 -8.06
N THR A 145 13.37 -19.04 -8.18
CA THR A 145 14.38 -18.07 -7.82
C THR A 145 14.66 -18.32 -6.35
N GLY A 146 15.92 -18.59 -6.01
CA GLY A 146 16.35 -18.80 -4.63
C GLY A 146 15.69 -17.79 -3.70
N GLY A 147 15.27 -18.24 -2.53
CA GLY A 147 14.56 -17.40 -1.59
C GLY A 147 15.37 -16.14 -1.26
N MET A 148 14.71 -15.11 -0.74
CA MET A 148 15.41 -13.90 -0.28
C MET A 148 16.54 -14.23 0.70
N ASP A 149 16.41 -15.30 1.48
CA ASP A 149 17.47 -15.83 2.35
C ASP A 149 18.72 -16.30 1.60
N ASP A 150 18.56 -16.90 0.40
CA ASP A 150 19.69 -17.33 -0.44
C ASP A 150 20.50 -16.11 -0.93
N LEU A 151 19.85 -14.95 -1.10
CA LEU A 151 20.55 -13.71 -1.46
C LEU A 151 21.39 -13.17 -0.31
N PHE A 152 20.93 -13.28 0.94
CA PHE A 152 21.70 -12.86 2.10
C PHE A 152 22.96 -13.70 2.31
N ASP A 153 23.03 -14.89 1.71
CA ASP A 153 24.21 -15.74 1.72
C ASP A 153 25.25 -15.36 0.65
N ASP A 154 24.95 -14.40 -0.24
CA ASP A 154 25.93 -13.84 -1.19
C ASP A 154 27.06 -13.10 -0.45
N GLN A 155 28.30 -13.38 -0.87
CA GLN A 155 29.51 -12.84 -0.26
C GLN A 155 29.55 -11.30 -0.25
N ARG A 156 29.00 -10.64 -1.26
CA ARG A 156 29.00 -9.17 -1.35
C ARG A 156 28.04 -8.54 -0.35
N ILE A 157 26.89 -9.19 -0.13
CA ILE A 157 25.92 -8.75 0.87
C ILE A 157 26.48 -8.97 2.27
N GLN A 158 27.11 -10.13 2.53
CA GLN A 158 27.76 -10.37 3.82
C GLN A 158 28.90 -9.39 4.12
N ALA A 159 29.71 -9.05 3.12
CA ALA A 159 30.76 -8.04 3.26
C ALA A 159 30.17 -6.68 3.63
N PHE A 160 29.15 -6.22 2.88
CA PHE A 160 28.48 -4.95 3.16
C PHE A 160 27.85 -4.91 4.57
N LEU A 161 27.15 -5.97 4.98
CA LEU A 161 26.55 -6.04 6.31
C LEU A 161 27.62 -6.07 7.42
N SER A 162 28.76 -6.71 7.18
CA SER A 162 29.86 -6.74 8.15
C SER A 162 30.48 -5.35 8.32
N ASP A 163 30.72 -4.63 7.22
CA ASP A 163 31.26 -3.28 7.24
C ASP A 163 30.30 -2.31 7.95
N TRP A 164 29.01 -2.38 7.59
CA TRP A 164 27.99 -1.53 8.22
C TRP A 164 27.81 -1.86 9.71
N ALA A 165 27.87 -3.14 10.09
CA ALA A 165 27.79 -3.56 11.48
C ALA A 165 28.99 -3.06 12.30
N ALA A 166 30.19 -3.11 11.73
CA ALA A 166 31.40 -2.58 12.36
C ALA A 166 31.32 -1.07 12.60
N GLU A 167 30.81 -0.31 11.62
CA GLU A 167 30.60 1.13 11.77
C GLU A 167 29.53 1.47 12.82
N ALA A 168 28.46 0.68 12.89
CA ALA A 168 27.36 0.88 13.82
C ALA A 168 27.60 0.28 15.22
N GLY A 169 28.72 -0.42 15.43
CA GLY A 169 29.05 -1.05 16.71
C GLY A 169 28.12 -2.22 17.09
N VAL A 170 27.48 -2.87 16.12
CA VAL A 170 26.55 -4.00 16.34
C VAL A 170 27.12 -5.30 15.77
N GLN A 171 26.59 -6.44 16.20
CA GLN A 171 26.98 -7.73 15.59
C GLN A 171 26.38 -7.87 14.18
N PRO A 172 27.15 -8.34 13.17
CA PRO A 172 26.65 -8.54 11.81
C PRO A 172 25.40 -9.43 11.74
N ALA A 173 25.30 -10.44 12.61
CA ALA A 173 24.13 -11.31 12.69
C ALA A 173 22.85 -10.56 13.10
N VAL A 174 22.95 -9.58 14.00
CA VAL A 174 21.80 -8.76 14.46
C VAL A 174 21.34 -7.85 13.32
N LEU A 175 22.28 -7.25 12.60
CA LEU A 175 21.99 -6.40 11.46
C LEU A 175 21.35 -7.20 10.31
N ARG A 176 21.88 -8.40 10.02
CA ARG A 176 21.29 -9.34 9.07
C ARG A 176 19.88 -9.71 9.46
N GLN A 177 19.66 -10.11 10.72
CA GLN A 177 18.34 -10.50 11.21
C GLN A 177 17.33 -9.37 11.04
N ARG A 178 17.71 -8.14 11.44
CA ARG A 178 16.82 -6.98 11.33
C ARG A 178 16.53 -6.60 9.88
N ALA A 179 17.55 -6.61 9.01
CA ALA A 179 17.37 -6.37 7.58
C ALA A 179 16.49 -7.44 6.94
N SER A 180 16.74 -8.72 7.25
CA SER A 180 15.94 -9.85 6.77
C SER A 180 14.51 -9.78 7.27
N SER A 181 14.23 -9.48 8.54
CA SER A 181 12.86 -9.32 9.05
C SER A 181 12.13 -8.13 8.42
N THR A 182 12.79 -6.97 8.29
CA THR A 182 12.22 -5.79 7.63
C THR A 182 11.90 -6.07 6.16
N LEU A 183 12.80 -6.80 5.49
CA LEU A 183 12.63 -7.18 4.10
C LEU A 183 11.64 -8.33 3.93
N ALA A 184 11.52 -9.25 4.87
CA ALA A 184 10.53 -10.32 4.87
C ALA A 184 9.11 -9.73 4.98
N ASP A 185 8.92 -8.71 5.83
CA ASP A 185 7.65 -8.00 5.93
C ASP A 185 7.30 -7.23 4.64
N ALA A 186 8.30 -6.69 3.95
CA ALA A 186 8.13 -6.02 2.65
C ALA A 186 7.97 -7.02 1.49
N ALA A 187 8.70 -8.12 1.51
CA ALA A 187 8.71 -9.18 0.50
C ALA A 187 7.47 -10.07 0.62
N HIS A 188 6.89 -10.23 1.81
CA HIS A 188 5.58 -10.85 1.95
C HIS A 188 4.50 -10.04 1.19
N ARG A 189 4.69 -8.73 1.06
CA ARG A 189 3.81 -7.83 0.29
C ARG A 189 4.15 -7.76 -1.21
N ASN A 190 5.35 -8.15 -1.64
CA ASN A 190 5.81 -7.92 -3.02
C ASN A 190 6.51 -9.04 -3.76
N ARG A 191 6.80 -10.17 -3.08
CA ARG A 191 7.44 -11.39 -3.58
C ARG A 191 8.32 -11.17 -4.81
N THR A 192 9.26 -10.23 -4.69
CA THR A 192 10.24 -9.92 -5.73
C THR A 192 11.36 -10.94 -5.69
N GLY A 193 11.65 -11.57 -6.84
CA GLY A 193 12.90 -12.28 -7.08
C GLY A 193 14.03 -11.28 -7.20
N GLY A 194 14.43 -10.66 -6.09
CA GLY A 194 15.44 -9.61 -6.08
C GLY A 194 16.80 -10.15 -6.57
N SER A 195 17.47 -9.40 -7.44
CA SER A 195 18.89 -9.64 -7.72
C SER A 195 19.76 -9.18 -6.53
N VAL A 196 20.99 -9.69 -6.44
CA VAL A 196 21.97 -9.24 -5.42
C VAL A 196 22.19 -7.72 -5.45
N GLU A 197 22.22 -7.12 -6.65
CA GLU A 197 22.38 -5.67 -6.81
C GLU A 197 21.18 -4.88 -6.27
N ALA A 198 19.96 -5.37 -6.51
CA ALA A 198 18.76 -4.76 -5.96
C ALA A 198 18.78 -4.78 -4.42
N LEU A 199 19.16 -5.92 -3.82
CA LEU A 199 19.27 -6.04 -2.37
C LEU A 199 20.38 -5.13 -1.81
N LEU A 200 21.55 -5.04 -2.46
CA LEU A 200 22.59 -4.08 -2.05
C LEU A 200 22.12 -2.62 -2.14
N GLY A 201 21.37 -2.26 -3.17
CA GLY A 201 20.76 -0.93 -3.30
C GLY A 201 19.84 -0.61 -2.12
N VAL A 202 19.00 -1.56 -1.72
CA VAL A 202 18.09 -1.41 -0.58
C VAL A 202 18.85 -1.31 0.75
N LEU A 203 19.85 -2.16 0.98
CA LEU A 203 20.66 -2.13 2.20
C LEU A 203 21.42 -0.80 2.36
N ARG A 204 21.91 -0.22 1.25
CA ARG A 204 22.50 1.13 1.27
C ARG A 204 21.49 2.20 1.66
N GLN A 205 20.24 2.07 1.21
CA GLN A 205 19.17 2.99 1.59
C GLN A 205 18.79 2.84 3.06
N PHE A 206 18.75 1.63 3.62
CA PHE A 206 18.52 1.47 5.06
C PHE A 206 19.64 2.08 5.91
N ARG A 207 20.89 1.97 5.45
CA ARG A 207 22.02 2.64 6.09
C ARG A 207 21.91 4.17 6.05
N SER A 208 21.25 4.76 5.04
CA SER A 208 21.09 6.22 4.94
C SER A 208 19.96 6.77 5.82
N ILE A 209 19.08 5.92 6.36
CA ILE A 209 17.98 6.33 7.23
C ILE A 209 18.49 6.54 8.67
N PRO A 210 18.40 7.76 9.24
CA PRO A 210 18.78 8.00 10.62
C PRO A 210 17.88 7.20 11.58
N GLY A 211 18.49 6.49 12.54
CA GLY A 211 17.75 5.73 13.56
C GLY A 211 17.14 4.42 13.06
N PHE A 212 17.55 3.90 11.90
CA PHE A 212 17.14 2.56 11.45
C PHE A 212 17.41 1.46 12.50
N LEU A 213 18.47 1.65 13.31
CA LEU A 213 18.85 0.72 14.38
C LEU A 213 18.16 1.01 15.72
N ASP A 214 17.45 2.13 15.85
CA ASP A 214 16.90 2.60 17.13
C ASP A 214 15.43 2.22 17.34
N ARG A 215 14.71 1.75 16.30
CA ARG A 215 13.32 1.30 16.44
C ARG A 215 13.23 -0.16 16.87
N SER A 216 13.03 -0.37 18.16
CA SER A 216 12.56 -1.62 18.78
C SER A 216 11.08 -1.52 19.15
#